data_AF-A0A3D8J2J6-F1
#
_entry.id   AF-A0A3D8J2J6-F1
#
_cell.length_a   1.000
_cell.length_b   1.000
_cell.length_c   1.000
_cell.angle_alpha   90.00
_cell.angle_beta   90.00
_cell.angle_gamma   90.00
#
_symmetry.space_group_name_H-M   'P 1'
#
loop_
_entity.id
_entity.type
_entity.pdbx_description
1 polymer ?
#
loop_
_entity_poly.entity_id
_entity_poly.type
_entity_poly.pdbx_seq_one_letter_code
_entity_poly.pdbx_strand_id
1 'polypeptide(L)'
;MYFVLLCIHLLSAVCFVGYVFFDACIYPLAYKSVDRQECDEVKRAYSKGGAMIFGLLFGVLLFSGVALLSYYDIASVFSLGSAFSLFFVIKMALLLLMFALTAYSVFVVYALKRADPFKKKSHLIALVLCVGIIICAKAMQSFSF
;
A
#
# COMPACT_ATOMS: atom_id res chain seq x y z
N MET A 1 -16.09 -17.57 7.24
CA MET A 1 -15.12 -17.19 6.19
C MET A 1 -14.72 -15.71 6.30
N TYR A 2 -15.67 -14.78 6.45
CA TYR A 2 -15.40 -13.34 6.59
C TYR A 2 -14.31 -12.96 7.61
N PHE A 3 -14.40 -13.43 8.86
CA PHE A 3 -13.41 -13.12 9.91
C PHE A 3 -11.99 -13.53 9.53
N VAL A 4 -11.82 -14.72 8.95
CA VAL A 4 -10.51 -15.23 8.51
C VAL A 4 -9.93 -14.36 7.40
N LEU A 5 -10.76 -13.98 6.40
CA LEU A 5 -10.35 -13.07 5.33
C LEU A 5 -9.95 -11.69 5.88
N LEU A 6 -10.68 -11.19 6.87
CA LEU A 6 -10.36 -9.94 7.53
C LEU A 6 -9.01 -10.00 8.25
N CYS A 7 -8.73 -11.07 9.00
CA CYS A 7 -7.44 -11.27 9.65
C CYS A 7 -6.28 -11.31 8.63
N ILE A 8 -6.45 -12.06 7.53
CA ILE A 8 -5.44 -12.15 6.46
C ILE A 8 -5.21 -10.78 5.82
N HIS A 9 -6.29 -10.05 5.51
CA HIS A 9 -6.21 -8.71 4.93
C HIS A 9 -5.48 -7.74 5.87
N LEU A 10 -5.80 -7.77 7.16
CA LEU A 10 -5.22 -6.85 8.13
C LEU A 10 -3.74 -7.17 8.39
N LEU A 11 -3.38 -8.45 8.51
CA LEU A 11 -1.99 -8.86 8.67
C LEU A 11 -1.13 -8.49 7.44
N SER A 12 -1.65 -8.73 6.23
CA SER A 12 -0.95 -8.34 5.01
C SER A 12 -0.82 -6.82 4.89
N ALA A 13 -1.83 -6.04 5.30
CA ALA A 13 -1.77 -4.59 5.33
C ALA A 13 -0.70 -4.08 6.29
N VAL A 14 -0.64 -4.62 7.52
CA VAL A 14 0.36 -4.23 8.52
C VAL A 14 1.78 -4.51 8.04
N CYS A 15 2.03 -5.72 7.49
CA CYS A 15 3.35 -6.06 6.95
C CYS A 15 3.73 -5.17 5.76
N PHE A 16 2.78 -4.90 4.85
CA PHE A 16 3.01 -4.03 3.69
C PHE A 16 3.37 -2.60 4.12
N VAL A 17 2.56 -2.00 5.00
CA VAL A 17 2.79 -0.64 5.50
C VAL A 17 4.09 -0.58 6.30
N GLY A 18 4.40 -1.59 7.11
CA GLY A 18 5.65 -1.68 7.85
C GLY A 18 6.88 -1.69 6.93
N TYR A 19 6.84 -2.46 5.84
CA TYR A 19 7.91 -2.47 4.84
C TYR A 19 8.07 -1.10 4.15
N VAL A 20 6.96 -0.50 3.70
CA VAL A 20 6.99 0.82 3.05
C VAL A 20 7.50 1.90 4.00
N PHE A 21 7.07 1.86 5.26
CA PHE A 21 7.54 2.77 6.30
C PHE A 21 9.04 2.60 6.58
N PHE A 22 9.52 1.36 6.67
CA PHE A 22 10.94 1.10 6.83
C PHE A 22 11.74 1.68 5.66
N ASP A 23 11.35 1.40 4.41
CA ASP A 23 12.09 1.86 3.23
C ASP A 23 12.04 3.40 3.04
N ALA A 24 10.90 4.01 3.34
CA ALA A 24 10.66 5.44 3.12
C ALA A 24 11.15 6.34 4.26
N CYS A 25 11.10 5.86 5.50
CA CYS A 25 11.38 6.68 6.69
C CYS A 25 12.60 6.22 7.48
N ILE A 26 12.74 4.92 7.73
CA ILE A 26 13.79 4.40 8.62
C ILE A 26 15.12 4.24 7.88
N TYR A 27 15.10 3.58 6.72
CA TYR A 27 16.30 3.29 5.95
C TYR A 27 17.07 4.55 5.51
N PRO A 28 16.41 5.65 5.09
CA PRO A 28 17.10 6.90 4.78
C PRO A 28 17.89 7.49 5.96
N LEU A 29 17.55 7.14 7.21
CA LEU A 29 18.30 7.59 8.40
C LEU A 29 19.65 6.89 8.53
N ALA A 30 19.80 5.67 8.01
CA ALA A 30 21.08 4.95 8.04
C ALA A 30 22.18 5.70 7.28
N TYR A 31 21.83 6.41 6.20
CA TYR A 31 22.75 7.26 5.44
C TYR A 31 23.33 8.45 6.23
N LYS A 32 22.82 8.73 7.45
CA LYS A 32 23.40 9.75 8.34
C LYS A 32 24.60 9.23 9.13
N SER A 33 24.68 7.93 9.37
CA SER A 33 25.65 7.31 10.28
C SER A 33 26.55 6.29 9.62
N VAL A 34 26.19 5.80 8.43
CA VAL A 34 26.91 4.77 7.69
C VAL A 34 27.29 5.31 6.32
N ASP A 35 28.42 4.85 5.77
CA ASP A 35 28.84 5.23 4.43
C ASP A 35 27.76 4.90 3.38
N ARG A 36 27.68 5.75 2.36
CA ARG A 36 26.63 5.67 1.36
C ARG A 36 26.76 4.42 0.49
N GLN A 37 27.97 3.96 0.22
CA GLN A 37 28.24 2.76 -0.57
C GLN A 37 27.79 1.51 0.18
N GLU A 38 28.10 1.41 1.47
CA GLU A 38 27.67 0.29 2.34
C GLU A 38 26.14 0.25 2.46
N CYS A 39 25.50 1.40 2.66
CA CYS A 39 24.04 1.51 2.63
C CYS A 39 23.48 1.01 1.29
N ASP A 40 24.00 1.47 0.16
CA ASP A 40 23.46 1.07 -1.14
C ASP A 40 23.63 -0.45 -1.41
N GLU A 41 24.70 -1.07 -0.91
CA GLU A 41 24.91 -2.52 -0.98
C GLU A 41 23.91 -3.30 -0.12
N VAL A 42 23.71 -2.89 1.14
CA VAL A 42 22.69 -3.48 2.02
C VAL A 42 21.30 -3.31 1.40
N LYS A 43 20.99 -2.13 0.85
CA LYS A 43 19.71 -1.88 0.18
C LYS A 43 19.47 -2.82 -0.96
N ARG A 44 20.48 -3.04 -1.80
CA ARG A 44 20.40 -3.97 -2.93
C ARG A 44 20.21 -5.41 -2.48
N ALA A 45 20.90 -5.82 -1.41
CA ALA A 45 20.81 -7.17 -0.86
C ALA A 45 19.41 -7.48 -0.33
N TYR A 46 18.85 -6.63 0.55
CA TYR A 46 17.51 -6.89 1.08
C TYR A 46 16.42 -6.63 0.05
N SER A 47 16.58 -5.66 -0.87
CA SER A 47 15.54 -5.36 -1.87
C SER A 47 15.33 -6.52 -2.84
N LYS A 48 16.37 -7.31 -3.15
CA LYS A 48 16.26 -8.47 -4.05
C LYS A 48 15.35 -9.56 -3.47
N GLY A 49 15.54 -9.92 -2.20
CA GLY A 49 14.67 -10.89 -1.50
C GLY A 49 13.35 -10.27 -1.06
N GLY A 50 13.40 -9.04 -0.57
CA GLY A 50 12.27 -8.27 -0.06
C GLY A 50 11.22 -7.97 -1.13
N ALA A 51 11.61 -7.71 -2.38
CA ALA A 51 10.67 -7.44 -3.47
C ALA A 51 9.70 -8.61 -3.74
N MET A 52 10.17 -9.86 -3.63
CA MET A 52 9.30 -11.04 -3.81
C MET A 52 8.28 -11.15 -2.67
N ILE A 53 8.75 -11.04 -1.42
CA ILE A 53 7.89 -11.09 -0.23
C ILE A 53 6.88 -9.94 -0.26
N PHE A 54 7.35 -8.75 -0.59
CA PHE A 54 6.53 -7.54 -0.73
C PHE A 54 5.46 -7.71 -1.82
N GLY A 55 5.83 -8.20 -3.00
CA GLY A 55 4.90 -8.47 -4.09
C GLY A 55 3.84 -9.52 -3.70
N LEU A 56 4.23 -10.58 -2.99
CA LEU A 56 3.31 -11.58 -2.45
C LEU A 56 2.34 -10.99 -1.42
N LEU A 57 2.85 -10.24 -0.44
CA LEU A 57 2.02 -9.58 0.57
C LEU A 57 1.03 -8.59 -0.05
N PHE A 58 1.49 -7.81 -1.03
CA PHE A 58 0.63 -6.90 -1.78
C PHE A 58 -0.44 -7.65 -2.58
N GLY A 59 -0.09 -8.75 -3.22
CA GLY A 59 -1.05 -9.64 -3.89
C GLY A 59 -2.11 -10.17 -2.94
N VAL A 60 -1.70 -10.75 -1.81
CA VAL A 60 -2.62 -11.24 -0.76
C VAL A 60 -3.51 -10.12 -0.24
N LEU A 61 -2.96 -8.92 -0.02
CA LEU A 61 -3.72 -7.74 0.40
C LEU A 61 -4.81 -7.36 -0.61
N LEU A 62 -4.48 -7.34 -1.90
CA LEU A 62 -5.44 -7.04 -2.97
C LEU A 62 -6.52 -8.12 -3.09
N PHE A 63 -6.14 -9.40 -3.18
CA PHE A 63 -7.10 -10.49 -3.34
C PHE A 63 -8.02 -10.63 -2.12
N SER A 64 -7.49 -10.51 -0.91
CA SER A 64 -8.31 -10.51 0.31
C SER A 64 -9.24 -9.29 0.39
N GLY A 65 -8.80 -8.12 -0.09
CA GLY A 65 -9.63 -6.91 -0.17
C GLY A 65 -10.80 -7.08 -1.15
N VAL A 66 -10.55 -7.65 -2.33
CA VAL A 66 -11.60 -7.99 -3.31
C VAL A 66 -12.55 -9.05 -2.76
N ALA A 67 -12.03 -10.06 -2.06
CA ALA A 67 -12.88 -11.07 -1.42
C ALA A 67 -13.77 -10.45 -0.34
N LEU A 68 -13.25 -9.53 0.47
CA LEU A 68 -14.03 -8.78 1.47
C LEU A 68 -15.10 -7.89 0.83
N LEU A 69 -14.81 -7.31 -0.34
CA LEU A 69 -15.77 -6.50 -1.09
C LEU A 69 -17.05 -7.27 -1.44
N SER A 70 -16.95 -8.59 -1.71
CA SER A 70 -18.11 -9.45 -2.02
C SER A 70 -19.12 -9.58 -0.87
N TYR A 71 -18.74 -9.23 0.36
CA TYR A 71 -19.64 -9.22 1.52
C TYR A 71 -20.40 -7.89 1.69
N TYR A 72 -20.11 -6.88 0.86
CA TYR A 72 -20.82 -5.61 0.86
C TYR A 72 -21.76 -5.53 -0.34
N ASP A 73 -22.93 -4.92 -0.15
CA ASP A 73 -23.80 -4.57 -1.26
C ASP A 73 -23.22 -3.37 -2.01
N ILE A 74 -22.63 -3.64 -3.18
CA ILE A 74 -21.97 -2.66 -4.04
C ILE A 74 -22.89 -1.48 -4.37
N ALA A 75 -24.17 -1.73 -4.65
CA ALA A 75 -25.11 -0.67 -5.02
C ALA A 75 -25.29 0.34 -3.88
N SER A 76 -25.41 -0.15 -2.65
CA SER A 76 -25.53 0.68 -1.45
C SER A 76 -24.24 1.45 -1.13
N VAL A 77 -23.09 0.81 -1.33
CA VAL A 77 -21.77 1.40 -1.02
C VAL A 77 -21.42 2.55 -1.96
N PHE A 78 -21.81 2.45 -3.24
CA PHE A 78 -21.56 3.52 -4.22
C PHE A 78 -22.62 4.62 -4.23
N SER A 79 -23.70 4.49 -3.47
CA SER A 79 -24.81 5.46 -3.46
C SER A 79 -24.47 6.81 -2.81
N LEU A 80 -23.29 6.99 -2.19
CA LEU A 80 -22.82 8.21 -1.49
C LEU A 80 -23.79 8.80 -0.43
N GLY A 81 -24.87 8.10 -0.10
CA GLY A 81 -25.92 8.58 0.82
C GLY A 81 -25.57 8.49 2.31
N SER A 82 -24.40 7.93 2.65
CA SER A 82 -23.95 7.77 4.03
C SER A 82 -22.47 8.15 4.19
N ALA A 83 -22.08 8.56 5.40
CA ALA A 83 -20.67 8.81 5.73
C ALA A 83 -19.82 7.55 5.49
N PHE A 84 -20.37 6.36 5.79
CA PHE A 84 -19.73 5.08 5.49
C PHE A 84 -19.41 4.93 3.99
N SER A 85 -20.41 5.14 3.13
CA SER A 85 -20.27 5.06 1.67
C SER A 85 -19.23 6.06 1.14
N LEU A 86 -19.22 7.28 1.68
CA LEU A 86 -18.24 8.30 1.30
C LEU A 86 -16.80 7.87 1.62
N PHE A 87 -16.52 7.47 2.86
CA PHE A 87 -15.17 7.02 3.24
C PHE A 87 -14.76 5.73 2.54
N PHE A 88 -15.70 4.83 2.24
CA PHE A 88 -15.44 3.63 1.45
C PHE A 88 -14.95 3.99 0.04
N VAL A 89 -15.67 4.87 -0.66
CA VAL A 89 -15.32 5.30 -2.03
C VAL A 89 -13.98 6.04 -2.03
N ILE A 90 -13.73 6.93 -1.07
CA ILE A 90 -12.43 7.63 -0.94
C ILE A 90 -11.31 6.62 -0.71
N LYS A 91 -11.50 5.65 0.20
CA LYS A 91 -10.53 4.59 0.45
C LYS A 91 -10.20 3.80 -0.82
N MET A 92 -11.22 3.45 -1.61
CA MET A 92 -11.04 2.73 -2.87
C MET A 92 -10.34 3.59 -3.94
N ALA A 93 -10.66 4.89 -4.02
CA ALA A 93 -10.00 5.82 -4.92
C ALA A 93 -8.50 5.97 -4.58
N LEU A 94 -8.17 6.09 -3.29
CA LEU A 94 -6.77 6.14 -2.82
C LEU A 94 -6.02 4.84 -3.16
N LEU A 95 -6.66 3.68 -2.98
CA LEU A 95 -6.08 2.39 -3.34
C LEU A 95 -5.82 2.28 -4.85
N LEU A 96 -6.80 2.66 -5.68
CA LEU A 96 -6.66 2.67 -7.13
C LEU A 96 -5.57 3.63 -7.60
N LEU A 97 -5.46 4.81 -6.98
CA LEU A 97 -4.39 5.75 -7.25
C LEU A 97 -3.02 5.14 -6.89
N MET A 98 -2.89 4.50 -5.72
CA MET A 98 -1.67 3.83 -5.31
C MET A 98 -1.28 2.71 -6.29
N PHE A 99 -2.26 1.92 -6.74
CA PHE A 99 -2.05 0.86 -7.73
C PHE A 99 -1.63 1.44 -9.08
N ALA A 100 -2.29 2.49 -9.57
CA ALA A 100 -1.97 3.14 -10.83
C ALA A 100 -0.56 3.76 -10.83
N LEU A 101 -0.17 4.44 -9.74
CA LEU A 101 1.17 5.00 -9.58
C LEU A 101 2.24 3.91 -9.55
N THR A 102 1.98 2.82 -8.83
CA THR A 102 2.90 1.67 -8.74
C THR A 102 3.03 0.97 -10.08
N ALA A 103 1.90 0.68 -10.75
CA ALA A 103 1.87 0.06 -12.07
C ALA A 103 2.56 0.94 -13.12
N TYR A 104 2.35 2.25 -13.09
CA TYR A 104 3.03 3.19 -13.98
C TYR A 104 4.54 3.21 -13.72
N SER A 105 4.99 3.27 -12.47
CA SER A 105 6.41 3.23 -12.14
C SER A 105 7.05 1.91 -12.59
N VAL A 106 6.43 0.77 -12.28
CA VAL A 106 6.91 -0.56 -12.71
C VAL A 106 6.93 -0.66 -14.24
N PHE A 107 5.91 -0.16 -14.94
CA PHE A 107 5.87 -0.16 -16.40
C PHE A 107 6.99 0.70 -16.99
N VAL A 108 7.23 1.90 -16.48
CA VAL A 108 8.30 2.78 -16.97
C VAL A 108 9.69 2.17 -16.71
N VAL A 109 9.90 1.58 -15.54
CA VAL A 109 11.18 0.98 -15.16
C VAL A 109 11.43 -0.34 -15.89
N TYR A 110 10.44 -1.23 -15.97
CA TYR A 110 10.60 -2.57 -16.51
C TYR A 110 10.38 -2.64 -18.02
N ALA A 111 9.32 -2.01 -18.54
CA ALA A 111 9.01 -2.03 -19.98
C ALA A 111 9.79 -0.97 -20.77
N LEU A 112 9.94 0.24 -20.21
CA LEU A 112 10.64 1.34 -20.87
C LEU A 112 12.14 1.43 -20.54
N LYS A 113 12.64 0.64 -19.57
CA LYS A 113 14.03 0.67 -19.06
C LYS A 113 14.52 2.08 -18.72
N ARG A 114 13.60 2.98 -18.33
CA ARG A 114 13.93 4.35 -17.93
C ARG A 114 14.02 4.45 -16.41
N ALA A 115 14.75 5.46 -15.94
CA ALA A 115 14.80 5.77 -14.51
C ALA A 115 13.38 6.04 -13.98
N ASP A 116 13.14 5.64 -12.72
CA ASP A 116 11.83 5.79 -12.07
C ASP A 116 11.33 7.25 -12.16
N PRO A 117 10.13 7.49 -12.75
CA PRO A 117 9.57 8.82 -12.93
C PRO A 117 9.37 9.58 -11.61
N PHE A 118 9.19 8.87 -10.50
CA PHE A 118 8.99 9.43 -9.15
C PHE A 118 10.28 9.45 -8.30
N LYS A 119 11.41 9.00 -8.85
CA LYS A 119 12.73 8.97 -8.20
C LYS A 119 12.65 8.40 -6.77
N LYS A 120 13.40 8.99 -5.82
CA LYS A 120 13.43 8.58 -4.39
C LYS A 120 12.13 8.82 -3.60
N LYS A 121 11.07 9.37 -4.21
CA LYS A 121 9.84 9.76 -3.50
C LYS A 121 8.68 8.77 -3.66
N SER A 122 8.80 7.78 -4.54
CA SER A 122 7.73 6.80 -4.81
C SER A 122 7.22 6.11 -3.54
N HIS A 123 8.13 5.59 -2.69
CA HIS A 123 7.76 4.94 -1.43
C HIS A 123 7.16 5.90 -0.39
N LEU A 124 7.57 7.18 -0.38
CA LEU A 124 6.99 8.17 0.53
C LEU A 124 5.56 8.53 0.11
N ILE A 125 5.30 8.66 -1.19
CA ILE A 125 3.94 8.86 -1.72
C ILE A 125 3.06 7.66 -1.37
N ALA A 126 3.57 6.44 -1.58
CA ALA A 126 2.85 5.21 -1.20
C ALA A 126 2.55 5.18 0.30
N LEU A 127 3.47 5.62 1.16
CA LEU A 127 3.24 5.72 2.60
C LEU A 127 2.12 6.70 2.95
N VAL A 128 2.12 7.89 2.34
CA VAL A 128 1.07 8.90 2.56
C VAL A 128 -0.30 8.36 2.12
N LEU A 129 -0.36 7.67 0.98
CA LEU A 129 -1.58 7.02 0.52
C LEU A 129 -2.04 5.92 1.48
N CYS A 130 -1.12 5.08 1.99
CA CYS A 130 -1.42 4.06 2.98
C CYS A 130 -2.00 4.66 4.27
N VAL A 131 -1.42 5.76 4.76
CA VAL A 131 -1.94 6.49 5.93
C VAL A 131 -3.36 7.01 5.65
N GLY A 132 -3.60 7.59 4.48
CA GLY A 132 -4.94 8.02 4.05
C GLY A 132 -5.95 6.87 4.04
N ILE A 133 -5.56 5.70 3.52
CA ILE A 133 -6.39 4.48 3.48
C ILE A 133 -6.72 4.01 4.91
N ILE A 134 -5.76 4.01 5.83
CA ILE A 134 -5.96 3.62 7.24
C ILE A 134 -6.91 4.59 7.94
N ILE A 135 -6.74 5.90 7.75
CA ILE A 135 -7.63 6.93 8.31
C ILE A 135 -9.05 6.73 7.80
N CYS A 136 -9.23 6.52 6.49
CA CYS A 136 -10.55 6.26 5.91
C CYS A 136 -11.16 4.97 6.48
N ALA A 137 -10.38 3.89 6.61
CA ALA A 137 -10.85 2.64 7.19
C ALA A 137 -11.32 2.81 8.64
N LYS A 138 -10.59 3.59 9.45
CA LYS A 138 -10.97 3.88 10.84
C LYS A 138 -12.19 4.80 10.93
N ALA A 139 -12.27 5.80 10.04
CA ALA A 139 -13.42 6.68 9.94
C ALA A 139 -14.69 5.89 9.61
N MET A 140 -14.64 4.99 8.61
CA MET A 140 -15.76 4.09 8.29
C MET A 140 -16.27 3.35 9.53
N GLN A 141 -15.37 2.73 10.31
CA GLN A 141 -15.76 2.00 11.52
C GLN A 141 -16.37 2.90 12.60
N SER A 142 -15.95 4.17 12.68
CA SER A 142 -16.41 5.11 13.71
C SER A 142 -17.74 5.76 13.34
N PHE A 143 -18.02 5.97 12.06
CA PHE A 143 -19.27 6.54 11.53
C PHE A 143 -20.30 5.48 11.11
N SER A 144 -20.09 4.21 11.48
CA SER A 144 -21.04 3.12 11.29
C SER A 144 -22.02 2.93 12.46
N PHE A 145 -22.09 3.87 13.40
CA PHE A 145 -23.03 3.90 14.52
C PHE A 145 -24.10 4.97 14.32
#